data_AF-A0A6J7VDG6-F1
#
_entry.id   AF-A0A6J7VDG6-F1
#
_cell.length_a   1.000
_cell.length_b   1.000
_cell.length_c   1.000
_cell.angle_alpha   90.00
_cell.angle_beta   90.00
_cell.angle_gamma   90.00
#
_symmetry.space_group_name_H-M   'P 1'
#
loop_
_entity.id
_entity.type
_entity.pdbx_description
1 polymer ?
#
loop_
_entity_poly.entity_id
_entity_poly.type
_entity_poly.pdbx_seq_one_letter_code
_entity_poly.pdbx_strand_id
1 'polypeptide(L)'
;MGAGKIREVLPALVDGVTKSGAQVLWVCDPMHGNTYEAPSGYKTRRFDDVIDEVTGFFEVHKALGTHPGGIHIELTGDDVTECVGGGEQISHDDLATRYESACDPRLNHSQSLELAFLVAEMLRDR
;
A
#
# COMPACT_ATOMS: atom_id res chain seq x y z
N MET A 1 -4.40 6.91 -2.33
CA MET A 1 -5.70 7.49 -1.88
C MET A 1 -5.95 7.26 -0.40
N GLY A 2 -5.40 6.20 0.17
CA GLY A 2 -5.66 5.73 1.51
C GLY A 2 -6.65 4.56 1.48
N ALA A 3 -6.43 3.56 2.32
CA ALA A 3 -7.26 2.36 2.47
C ALA A 3 -8.75 2.70 2.65
N GLY A 4 -9.04 3.69 3.51
CA GLY A 4 -10.40 4.12 3.80
C GLY A 4 -11.12 4.87 2.67
N LYS A 5 -10.46 5.15 1.53
CA LYS A 5 -11.05 5.95 0.43
C LYS A 5 -10.98 5.27 -0.94
N ILE A 6 -10.05 4.35 -1.15
CA ILE A 6 -9.75 3.79 -2.47
C ILE A 6 -11.00 3.20 -3.15
N ARG A 7 -11.82 2.46 -2.39
CA ARG A 7 -13.04 1.78 -2.89
C ARG A 7 -14.16 2.75 -3.27
N GLU A 8 -14.17 3.94 -2.68
CA GLU A 8 -15.20 4.96 -2.93
C GLU A 8 -14.80 5.89 -4.08
N VAL A 9 -13.52 6.30 -4.13
CA VAL A 9 -13.04 7.36 -5.01
C VAL A 9 -12.56 6.83 -6.36
N LEU A 10 -11.82 5.73 -6.37
CA LEU A 10 -11.21 5.19 -7.59
C LEU A 10 -12.23 4.83 -8.69
N PRO A 11 -13.41 4.24 -8.40
CA PRO A 11 -14.32 3.79 -9.46
C PRO A 11 -14.74 4.88 -10.44
N ALA A 12 -15.04 6.08 -9.94
CA ALA A 12 -15.47 7.20 -10.78
C ALA A 12 -14.34 7.69 -11.72
N LEU A 13 -13.09 7.63 -11.27
CA LEU A 13 -11.93 8.00 -12.09
C LEU A 13 -11.68 6.96 -13.18
N VAL A 14 -11.76 5.68 -12.84
CA VAL A 14 -11.59 4.57 -13.79
C VAL A 14 -12.67 4.62 -14.87
N ASP A 15 -13.93 4.81 -14.49
CA ASP A 15 -15.06 4.95 -15.43
C ASP A 15 -14.89 6.18 -16.35
N GLY A 16 -14.51 7.33 -15.79
CA GLY A 16 -14.28 8.55 -16.57
C GLY A 16 -13.17 8.41 -17.62
N VAL A 17 -12.03 7.82 -17.23
CA VAL A 17 -10.91 7.56 -18.15
C VAL A 17 -11.30 6.52 -19.19
N THR A 18 -12.02 5.47 -18.80
CA THR A 18 -12.50 4.44 -19.74
C THR A 18 -13.42 5.05 -20.81
N LYS A 19 -14.36 5.92 -20.41
CA LYS A 19 -15.26 6.64 -21.32
C LYS A 19 -14.53 7.61 -22.24
N SER A 20 -13.37 8.12 -21.84
CA SER A 20 -12.55 8.98 -22.70
C SER A 20 -11.84 8.23 -23.83
N GLY A 21 -11.76 6.88 -23.74
CA GLY A 21 -11.04 6.04 -24.69
C GLY A 21 -9.53 5.97 -24.46
N ALA A 22 -8.98 6.72 -23.50
CA ALA A 22 -7.56 6.67 -23.16
C ALA A 22 -7.16 5.29 -22.60
N GLN A 23 -6.03 4.77 -23.08
CA GLN A 23 -5.43 3.53 -22.58
C GLN A 23 -4.29 3.89 -21.62
N VAL A 24 -4.55 3.74 -20.31
CA VAL A 24 -3.59 4.10 -19.25
C VAL A 24 -3.17 2.86 -18.46
N LEU A 25 -2.00 2.93 -17.83
CA LEU A 25 -1.59 1.98 -16.81
C LEU A 25 -2.07 2.48 -15.44
N TRP A 26 -2.93 1.71 -14.79
CA TRP A 26 -3.34 1.99 -13.41
C TRP A 26 -2.31 1.41 -12.44
N VAL A 27 -1.77 2.25 -11.57
CA VAL A 27 -0.77 1.86 -10.56
C VAL A 27 -1.28 2.29 -9.19
N CYS A 28 -1.24 1.37 -8.23
CA CYS A 28 -1.57 1.66 -6.84
C CYS A 28 -0.33 2.10 -6.06
N ASP A 29 -0.39 3.26 -5.43
CA ASP A 29 0.55 3.69 -4.40
C ASP A 29 -0.17 3.60 -3.03
N PRO A 30 0.04 2.51 -2.28
CA PRO A 30 -0.60 2.30 -0.98
C PRO A 30 0.18 2.93 0.17
N MET A 31 1.23 3.71 -0.11
CA MET A 31 2.14 4.22 0.92
C MET A 31 1.72 5.62 1.37
N HIS A 32 1.70 6.57 0.44
CA HIS A 32 1.56 7.98 0.76
C HIS A 32 0.16 8.36 1.26
N GLY A 33 -0.86 7.57 0.92
CA GLY A 33 -2.23 7.75 1.42
C GLY A 33 -2.47 7.31 2.86
N ASN A 34 -1.56 6.53 3.45
CA ASN A 34 -1.75 5.84 4.73
C ASN A 34 -0.74 6.27 5.82
N THR A 35 -0.05 7.39 5.63
CA THR A 35 0.92 7.90 6.61
C THR A 35 0.22 8.59 7.77
N TYR A 36 0.63 8.29 8.99
CA TYR A 36 0.17 8.95 10.21
C TYR A 36 1.33 9.15 11.19
N GLU A 37 1.12 9.96 12.23
CA GLU A 37 2.09 10.18 13.31
C GLU A 37 1.76 9.27 14.50
N ALA A 38 2.73 8.47 14.95
CA ALA A 38 2.61 7.64 16.14
C ALA A 38 2.67 8.50 17.42
N PRO A 39 2.21 7.99 18.58
CA PRO A 39 2.31 8.72 19.85
C PRO A 39 3.73 9.17 20.23
N SER A 40 4.75 8.48 19.72
CA SER A 40 6.17 8.81 19.89
C SER A 40 6.66 9.97 19.01
N GLY A 41 5.82 10.47 18.09
CA GLY A 41 6.17 11.53 17.12
C GLY A 41 6.81 11.01 15.82
N TYR A 42 7.09 9.72 15.72
CA TYR A 42 7.53 9.12 14.45
C TYR A 42 6.39 9.09 13.45
N LYS A 43 6.67 9.50 12.20
CA LYS A 43 5.80 9.16 11.08
C LYS A 43 5.88 7.65 10.85
N THR A 44 4.75 7.02 10.61
CA THR A 44 4.69 5.58 10.33
C THR A 44 3.48 5.27 9.45
N ARG A 45 3.37 4.02 9.00
CA ARG A 45 2.25 3.46 8.24
C ARG A 45 1.88 2.12 8.88
N ARG A 46 0.59 1.77 8.91
CA ARG A 46 0.19 0.41 9.32
C ARG A 46 0.26 -0.48 8.10
N PHE A 47 0.94 -1.60 8.23
CA PHE A 47 1.06 -2.57 7.15
C PHE A 47 -0.31 -3.07 6.67
N ASP A 48 -1.26 -3.25 7.58
CA ASP A 48 -2.64 -3.66 7.24
C ASP A 48 -3.34 -2.63 6.36
N ASP A 49 -3.16 -1.32 6.61
CA ASP A 49 -3.74 -0.26 5.77
C ASP A 49 -3.08 -0.25 4.38
N VAL A 50 -1.78 -0.51 4.31
CA VAL A 50 -1.06 -0.67 3.02
C VAL A 50 -1.65 -1.83 2.23
N ILE A 51 -1.86 -2.99 2.85
CA ILE A 51 -2.47 -4.16 2.20
C ILE A 51 -3.91 -3.86 1.80
N ASP A 52 -4.71 -3.23 2.67
CA ASP A 52 -6.12 -2.98 2.40
C ASP A 52 -6.31 -2.01 1.23
N GLU A 53 -5.43 -1.01 1.06
CA GLU A 53 -5.48 -0.15 -0.12
C GLU A 53 -5.18 -0.91 -1.41
N VAL A 54 -4.19 -1.81 -1.41
CA VAL A 54 -3.89 -2.68 -2.56
C VAL A 54 -5.08 -3.61 -2.84
N THR A 55 -5.66 -4.20 -1.80
CA THR A 55 -6.84 -5.07 -1.92
C THR A 55 -8.01 -4.32 -2.55
N GLY A 56 -8.33 -3.13 -2.05
CA GLY A 56 -9.38 -2.28 -2.59
C GLY A 56 -9.12 -1.85 -4.03
N PHE A 57 -7.86 -1.59 -4.40
CA PHE A 57 -7.48 -1.33 -5.78
C PHE A 57 -7.80 -2.52 -6.71
N PHE A 58 -7.44 -3.75 -6.31
CA PHE A 58 -7.76 -4.96 -7.07
C PHE A 58 -9.27 -5.20 -7.15
N GLU A 59 -10.01 -5.01 -6.06
CA GLU A 59 -11.46 -5.16 -6.02
C GLU A 59 -12.17 -4.20 -6.99
N VAL A 60 -11.77 -2.92 -7.00
CA VAL A 60 -12.32 -1.92 -7.93
C VAL A 60 -12.07 -2.33 -9.38
N HIS A 61 -10.84 -2.74 -9.71
CA HIS A 61 -10.52 -3.18 -11.06
C HIS A 61 -11.26 -4.46 -11.48
N LYS A 62 -11.44 -5.41 -10.55
CA LYS A 62 -12.23 -6.62 -10.76
C LYS A 62 -13.70 -6.28 -11.02
N ALA A 63 -14.29 -5.41 -10.21
CA ALA A 63 -15.69 -5.01 -10.33
C ALA A 63 -15.98 -4.25 -11.64
N LEU A 64 -15.03 -3.44 -12.12
CA LEU A 64 -15.16 -2.66 -13.36
C LEU A 64 -14.66 -3.40 -14.60
N GLY A 65 -14.15 -4.63 -14.47
CA GLY A 65 -13.60 -5.40 -15.59
C GLY A 65 -12.34 -4.76 -16.22
N THR A 66 -11.58 -3.99 -15.44
CA THR A 66 -10.36 -3.32 -15.90
C THR A 66 -9.10 -4.03 -15.38
N HIS A 67 -7.91 -3.56 -15.78
CA HIS A 67 -6.64 -4.20 -15.45
C HIS A 67 -5.92 -3.44 -14.32
N PRO A 68 -5.65 -4.09 -13.16
CA PRO A 68 -4.79 -3.53 -12.11
C PRO A 68 -3.32 -3.65 -12.57
N GLY A 69 -2.76 -2.54 -13.06
CA GLY A 69 -1.52 -2.55 -13.84
C GLY A 69 -0.21 -2.63 -13.05
N GLY A 70 -0.23 -2.32 -11.75
CA GLY A 70 0.95 -2.46 -10.90
C GLY A 70 0.81 -1.80 -9.54
N ILE A 71 1.88 -1.90 -8.75
CA ILE A 71 2.03 -1.25 -7.45
C ILE A 71 3.30 -0.39 -7.43
N HIS A 72 3.28 0.69 -6.66
CA HIS A 72 4.40 1.58 -6.40
C HIS A 72 4.58 1.66 -4.88
N ILE A 73 5.71 1.17 -4.37
CA ILE A 73 5.95 1.07 -2.93
C ILE A 73 7.32 1.63 -2.54
N GLU A 74 7.42 2.10 -1.30
CA GLU A 74 8.67 2.52 -0.68
C GLU A 74 9.18 1.40 0.22
N LEU A 75 10.35 0.86 -0.10
CA LEU A 75 10.94 -0.28 0.62
C LEU A 75 12.43 -0.11 0.82
N THR A 76 12.97 -0.86 1.79
CA THR A 76 14.40 -1.13 1.91
C THR A 76 14.64 -2.62 2.16
N GLY A 77 15.83 -3.11 1.80
CA GLY A 77 16.26 -4.48 2.08
C GLY A 77 16.74 -4.69 3.53
N ASP A 78 16.77 -3.63 4.33
CA ASP A 78 17.18 -3.65 5.73
C ASP A 78 16.02 -4.01 6.66
N ASP A 79 16.34 -4.62 7.80
CA ASP A 79 15.39 -4.91 8.89
C ASP A 79 15.12 -3.64 9.73
N VAL A 80 14.59 -2.60 9.08
CA VAL A 80 14.18 -1.34 9.74
C VAL A 80 12.84 -1.49 10.44
N THR A 81 12.58 -0.60 11.39
CA THR A 81 11.32 -0.52 12.15
C THR A 81 10.57 0.77 11.82
N GLU A 82 10.20 0.93 10.55
CA GLU A 82 9.60 2.18 10.05
C GLU A 82 8.08 2.08 9.90
N CYS A 83 7.56 0.92 9.48
CA CYS A 83 6.14 0.62 9.39
C CYS A 83 5.69 -0.35 10.49
N VAL A 84 4.54 -0.08 11.11
CA VAL A 84 3.92 -0.89 12.17
C VAL A 84 3.19 -2.10 11.58
N GLY A 85 3.21 -3.23 12.28
CA GLY A 85 2.52 -4.46 11.88
C GLY A 85 3.39 -5.38 11.01
N GLY A 86 2.74 -6.14 10.11
CA GLY A 86 3.35 -7.24 9.37
C GLY A 86 3.56 -8.49 10.21
N GLY A 87 4.15 -9.53 9.62
CA GLY A 87 4.39 -10.81 10.30
C GLY A 87 5.22 -10.69 11.60
N GLU A 88 6.12 -9.70 11.68
CA GLU A 88 6.95 -9.42 12.86
C GLU A 88 6.24 -8.62 13.96
N GLN A 89 5.03 -8.10 13.69
CA GLN A 89 4.21 -7.36 14.66
C GLN A 89 4.92 -6.15 15.27
N ILE A 90 5.62 -5.37 14.44
CA ILE A 90 6.33 -4.14 14.85
C ILE A 90 5.34 -3.18 15.53
N SER A 91 5.62 -2.80 16.77
CA SER A 91 4.80 -1.88 17.56
C SER A 91 5.24 -0.42 17.42
N HIS A 92 4.50 0.52 18.04
CA HIS A 92 4.92 1.93 18.10
C HIS A 92 6.21 2.13 18.90
N ASP A 93 6.46 1.30 19.91
CA ASP A 93 7.65 1.39 20.75
C ASP A 93 8.89 0.89 20.00
N ASP A 94 8.71 -0.10 19.11
CA ASP A 94 9.79 -0.64 18.28
C ASP A 94 10.29 0.35 17.25
N LEU A 95 9.50 1.38 16.89
CA LEU A 95 9.87 2.36 15.86
C LEU A 95 11.24 2.99 16.13
N ALA A 96 11.53 3.32 17.39
CA ALA A 96 12.77 3.97 17.77
C ALA A 96 14.01 3.06 17.70
N THR A 97 13.84 1.75 17.51
CA THR A 97 14.96 0.80 17.53
C THR A 97 15.84 0.92 16.28
N ARG A 98 15.22 1.10 15.11
CA ARG A 98 15.93 1.19 13.83
C ARG A 98 15.14 1.97 12.77
N TYR A 99 14.84 3.22 13.08
CA TYR A 99 14.26 4.18 12.13
C TYR A 99 15.37 4.91 11.37
N GLU A 100 15.57 4.59 10.09
CA GLU A 100 16.73 5.07 9.32
C GLU A 100 16.36 5.98 8.14
N SER A 101 15.08 6.02 7.75
CA SER A 101 14.61 6.87 6.66
C SER A 101 14.79 8.36 6.97
N ALA A 102 15.25 9.10 5.96
CA ALA A 102 15.37 10.55 6.02
C ALA A 102 14.03 11.29 5.80
N CYS A 103 12.99 10.58 5.36
CA CYS A 103 11.70 11.18 5.02
C CYS A 103 10.56 10.27 5.50
N ASP A 104 10.02 9.44 4.61
CA ASP A 104 8.85 8.63 4.86
C ASP A 104 9.21 7.20 5.30
N PRO A 105 8.37 6.57 6.14
CA PRO A 105 8.60 5.22 6.65
C PRO A 105 8.49 4.16 5.54
N ARG A 106 9.52 3.35 5.34
CA ARG A 106 9.59 2.32 4.30
C ARG A 106 9.13 0.97 4.82
N LEU A 107 8.68 0.10 3.92
CA LEU A 107 8.54 -1.33 4.24
C LEU A 107 9.93 -1.94 4.45
N ASN A 108 10.08 -2.74 5.49
CA ASN A 108 11.31 -3.51 5.71
C ASN A 108 11.37 -4.74 4.79
N HIS A 109 12.46 -5.50 4.87
CA HIS A 109 12.66 -6.73 4.09
C HIS A 109 11.46 -7.70 4.17
N SER A 110 11.07 -8.07 5.39
CA SER A 110 10.01 -9.06 5.66
C SER A 110 8.65 -8.57 5.15
N GLN A 111 8.26 -7.34 5.48
CA GLN A 111 7.01 -6.71 5.04
C GLN A 111 6.93 -6.59 3.51
N SER A 112 8.06 -6.29 2.86
CA SER A 112 8.12 -6.18 1.39
C SER A 112 7.86 -7.53 0.70
N LEU A 113 8.43 -8.61 1.24
CA LEU A 113 8.17 -9.96 0.73
C LEU A 113 6.73 -10.41 1.00
N GLU A 114 6.22 -10.13 2.20
CA GLU A 114 4.84 -10.45 2.57
C GLU A 114 3.83 -9.78 1.61
N LEU A 115 4.01 -8.49 1.35
CA LEU A 115 3.19 -7.77 0.37
C LEU A 115 3.30 -8.38 -1.04
N ALA A 116 4.49 -8.80 -1.46
CA ALA A 116 4.69 -9.41 -2.77
C ALA A 116 3.92 -10.74 -2.91
N PHE A 117 3.90 -11.58 -1.88
CA PHE A 117 3.12 -12.83 -1.89
C PHE A 117 1.61 -12.55 -1.94
N LEU A 118 1.11 -11.62 -1.15
CA LEU A 118 -0.32 -11.24 -1.15
C LEU A 118 -0.76 -10.70 -2.52
N VAL A 119 0.06 -9.84 -3.14
CA VAL A 119 -0.22 -9.32 -4.50
C VAL A 119 -0.20 -10.45 -5.54
N ALA A 120 0.70 -11.43 -5.40
CA ALA A 120 0.73 -12.59 -6.28
C ALA A 120 -0.52 -13.46 -6.15
N GLU A 121 -1.10 -13.58 -4.95
CA GLU A 121 -2.39 -14.25 -4.73
C GLU A 121 -3.54 -13.47 -5.38
N MET A 122 -3.62 -12.16 -5.18
CA MET A 122 -4.64 -11.31 -5.80
C MET A 122 -4.61 -11.35 -7.34
N LEU A 123 -3.41 -11.45 -7.94
CA LEU A 123 -3.24 -11.61 -9.38
C LEU A 123 -3.72 -12.97 -9.89
N ARG A 124 -3.67 -14.02 -9.06
CA ARG A 124 -4.12 -15.38 -9.40
C ARG A 124 -5.64 -15.51 -9.37
N ASP A 125 -6.30 -14.80 -8.46
CA ASP A 125 -7.76 -14.86 -8.21
C ASP A 125 -8.59 -13.91 -9.11
N ARG A 126 -7.97 -13.38 -10.16
CA ARG A 126 -8.58 -12.46 -11.13
C ARG A 126 -9.18 -13.22 -12.32
#